data_AF-A0A9D7CGC4-F1
#
_entry.id   AF-A0A9D7CGC4-F1
#
_cell.length_a   1.000
_cell.length_b   1.000
_cell.length_c   1.000
_cell.angle_alpha   90.00
_cell.angle_beta   90.00
_cell.angle_gamma   90.00
#
_symmetry.space_group_name_H-M   'P 1'
#
loop_
_entity.id
_entity.type
_entity.pdbx_description
1 polymer ?
#
loop_
_entity_poly.entity_id
_entity_poly.type
_entity_poly.pdbx_seq_one_letter_code
_entity_poly.pdbx_strand_id
1 'polypeptide(L)'
;MREQRILKSYFELPVPDALLPAARSFGNVATAIRGDTAFAVFALTDTVYKFSVTSGNQTGKVPIRSSLLQRAVDAPRTLASAEARNKWMESVSVIDALYHLRDGRLLVQFSERFGAVRNYRLVLLNGGGEVSAQASEAPQLMAVFESGADTVLLFANRDDDEPNVWRKAELRH
;
A
#
# COMPACT_ATOMS: atom_id res chain seq x y z
N MET A 1 3.31 15.66 39.84
CA MET A 1 3.65 15.79 38.42
C MET A 1 2.74 14.83 37.65
N ARG A 2 1.84 15.32 36.79
CA ARG A 2 0.91 14.47 36.03
C ARG A 2 1.59 14.10 34.71
N GLU A 3 1.99 12.85 34.59
CA GLU A 3 2.61 12.32 33.38
C GLU A 3 1.52 12.19 32.29
N GLN A 4 1.53 13.07 31.29
CA GLN A 4 0.66 12.94 30.13
C GLN A 4 1.28 11.92 29.17
N ARG A 5 0.86 10.66 29.32
CA ARG A 5 1.28 9.58 28.45
C ARG A 5 0.50 9.64 27.14
N ILE A 6 1.12 10.17 26.08
CA ILE A 6 0.55 10.12 24.72
C ILE A 6 0.67 8.68 24.20
N LEU A 7 -0.44 7.95 24.22
CA LEU A 7 -0.53 6.61 23.65
C LEU A 7 -0.79 6.76 22.14
N LYS A 8 0.23 6.50 21.32
CA LYS A 8 0.10 6.36 19.87
C LYS A 8 -0.93 5.23 19.61
N SER A 9 -1.95 5.51 18.81
CA SER A 9 -3.11 4.63 18.52
C SER A 9 -2.73 3.14 18.44
N TYR A 10 -3.40 2.32 19.25
CA TYR A 10 -3.20 0.86 19.43
C TYR A 10 -3.75 0.03 18.25
N PHE A 11 -3.38 0.34 17.01
CA PHE A 11 -3.57 -0.67 15.98
C PHE A 11 -2.43 -1.68 16.10
N GLU A 12 -2.72 -2.83 16.69
CA GLU A 12 -1.81 -3.97 16.64
C GLU A 12 -1.59 -4.32 15.17
N LEU A 13 -0.34 -4.21 14.72
CA LEU A 13 0.00 -4.50 13.34
C LEU A 13 -0.37 -5.96 13.04
N PRO A 14 -1.26 -6.22 12.08
CA PRO A 14 -1.85 -7.53 11.86
C PRO A 14 -0.93 -8.36 10.97
N VAL A 15 0.32 -8.49 11.41
CA VAL A 15 1.38 -9.28 10.80
C VAL A 15 1.79 -10.40 11.76
N PRO A 16 2.30 -11.54 11.26
CA PRO A 16 2.92 -12.55 12.11
C PRO A 16 3.98 -11.95 13.05
N ASP A 17 4.14 -12.52 14.26
CA ASP A 17 5.08 -12.02 15.28
C ASP A 17 6.51 -11.86 14.76
N ALA A 18 6.95 -12.77 13.88
CA ALA A 18 8.26 -12.72 13.23
C ALA A 18 8.47 -11.43 12.42
N LEU A 19 7.41 -10.85 11.87
CA LEU A 19 7.45 -9.63 11.07
C LEU A 19 7.22 -8.35 11.87
N LEU A 20 6.74 -8.43 13.12
CA LEU A 20 6.41 -7.25 13.94
C LEU A 20 7.56 -6.23 14.04
N PRO A 21 8.83 -6.62 14.29
CA PRO A 21 9.93 -5.65 14.34
C PRO A 21 10.13 -4.93 13.00
N ALA A 22 10.03 -5.65 11.88
CA ALA A 22 10.19 -5.08 10.55
C ALA A 22 9.01 -4.17 10.21
N ALA A 23 7.78 -4.60 10.44
CA ALA A 23 6.57 -3.80 10.19
C ALA A 23 6.56 -2.50 11.01
N ARG A 24 6.99 -2.55 12.28
CA ARG A 24 7.18 -1.35 13.12
C ARG A 24 8.25 -0.41 12.58
N SER A 25 9.32 -0.96 12.02
CA SER A 25 10.43 -0.17 11.46
C SER A 25 10.05 0.51 10.14
N PHE A 26 9.21 -0.14 9.32
CA PHE A 26 8.69 0.46 8.10
C PHE A 26 7.79 1.65 8.42
N GLY A 27 6.84 1.49 9.34
CA GLY A 27 5.90 2.55 9.73
C GLY A 27 4.99 3.05 8.60
N ASN A 28 5.15 2.55 7.38
CA ASN A 28 4.37 2.92 6.22
C ASN A 28 2.96 2.33 6.33
N VAL A 29 1.98 3.22 6.21
CA VAL A 29 0.57 2.88 6.09
C VAL A 29 0.05 3.68 4.91
N ALA A 30 -0.49 3.00 3.92
CA ALA A 30 -1.23 3.65 2.86
C ALA A 30 -2.70 3.71 3.27
N THR A 31 -3.31 4.88 3.15
CA THR A 31 -4.69 5.10 3.57
C THR A 31 -5.50 5.79 2.48
N ALA A 32 -6.78 5.48 2.44
CA ALA A 32 -7.77 6.18 1.65
C ALA A 32 -9.01 6.42 2.53
N ILE A 33 -9.66 7.58 2.38
CA ILE A 33 -10.89 7.88 3.12
C ILE A 33 -11.98 8.17 2.11
N ARG A 34 -13.16 7.57 2.29
CA ARG A 34 -14.35 7.91 1.50
C ARG A 34 -15.59 7.81 2.38
N GLY A 35 -16.34 8.91 2.47
CA GLY A 35 -17.51 9.00 3.33
C GLY A 35 -17.14 8.75 4.79
N ASP A 36 -17.81 7.80 5.43
CA ASP A 36 -17.63 7.41 6.83
C ASP A 36 -16.62 6.27 7.01
N THR A 37 -15.94 5.84 5.95
CA THR A 37 -15.03 4.70 5.97
C THR A 37 -13.60 5.12 5.64
N ALA A 38 -12.68 4.80 6.53
CA ALA A 38 -11.24 4.85 6.30
C ALA A 38 -10.74 3.44 5.93
N PHE A 39 -9.97 3.37 4.85
CA PHE A 39 -9.29 2.17 4.40
C PHE A 39 -7.81 2.35 4.73
N ALA A 40 -7.20 1.33 5.33
CA ALA A 40 -5.77 1.35 5.61
C ALA A 40 -5.14 0.00 5.24
N VAL A 41 -3.94 0.07 4.70
CA VAL A 41 -3.10 -1.11 4.45
C VAL A 41 -1.71 -0.80 5.00
N PHE A 42 -1.20 -1.73 5.80
CA PHE A 42 0.08 -1.58 6.46
C PHE A 42 1.16 -2.21 5.60
N ALA A 43 2.38 -1.66 5.66
CA ALA A 43 3.52 -2.29 5.02
C ALA A 43 3.63 -3.77 5.42
N LEU A 44 3.94 -4.62 4.44
CA LEU A 44 4.13 -6.08 4.59
C LEU A 44 2.84 -6.86 4.92
N THR A 45 1.66 -6.22 4.90
CA THR A 45 0.37 -6.93 4.96
C THR A 45 -0.17 -7.21 3.55
N ASP A 46 -1.05 -8.20 3.46
CA ASP A 46 -1.78 -8.56 2.24
C ASP A 46 -3.27 -8.22 2.36
N THR A 47 -3.64 -7.30 3.25
CA THR A 47 -5.03 -7.03 3.58
C THR A 47 -5.27 -5.53 3.78
N VAL A 48 -6.32 -5.01 3.13
CA VAL A 48 -6.85 -3.67 3.40
C VAL A 48 -7.88 -3.78 4.52
N TYR A 49 -7.69 -3.00 5.58
CA TYR A 49 -8.57 -2.92 6.73
C TYR A 49 -9.52 -1.72 6.56
N LYS A 50 -10.79 -1.92 6.90
CA LYS A 50 -11.81 -0.87 6.91
C LYS A 50 -12.08 -0.44 8.34
N PHE A 51 -12.18 0.87 8.55
CA PHE A 51 -12.48 1.49 9.83
C PHE A 51 -13.61 2.49 9.65
N SER A 52 -14.50 2.55 10.63
CA SER A 52 -15.44 3.66 10.74
C SER A 52 -14.67 4.92 11.14
N VAL A 53 -14.78 5.99 10.35
CA VAL A 53 -14.18 7.29 10.66
C VAL A 53 -14.74 7.86 11.96
N THR A 54 -16.03 7.64 12.22
CA THR A 54 -16.72 8.17 13.40
C THR A 54 -16.32 7.45 14.69
N SER A 55 -16.26 6.11 14.67
CA SER A 55 -16.01 5.32 15.88
C SER A 55 -14.57 4.84 16.03
N GLY A 56 -13.77 4.88 14.96
CA GLY A 56 -12.44 4.28 14.91
C GLY A 56 -12.42 2.75 14.88
N ASN A 57 -13.58 2.10 15.02
CA ASN A 57 -13.67 0.65 15.05
C ASN A 57 -13.40 0.03 13.68
N GLN A 58 -12.71 -1.10 13.67
CA GLN A 58 -12.53 -1.90 12.46
C GLN A 58 -13.87 -2.51 12.05
N THR A 59 -14.35 -2.19 10.85
CA THR A 59 -15.66 -2.62 10.32
C THR A 59 -15.54 -3.76 9.31
N GLY A 60 -14.35 -4.01 8.76
CA GLY A 60 -14.16 -5.08 7.78
C GLY A 60 -12.72 -5.21 7.28
N LYS A 61 -12.52 -6.18 6.39
CA LYS A 61 -11.21 -6.49 5.77
C LYS A 61 -11.41 -6.88 4.31
N VAL A 62 -10.44 -6.57 3.45
CA VAL A 62 -10.41 -6.92 2.04
C VAL A 62 -9.02 -7.52 1.74
N PRO A 63 -8.91 -8.84 1.49
CA PRO A 63 -7.63 -9.44 1.16
C PRO A 63 -7.16 -9.00 -0.24
N ILE A 64 -5.86 -8.81 -0.40
CA ILE A 64 -5.20 -8.46 -1.67
C ILE A 64 -4.74 -9.77 -2.32
N ARG A 65 -5.64 -10.43 -3.07
CA ARG A 65 -5.37 -11.75 -3.67
C ARG A 65 -4.67 -11.65 -5.03
N SER A 66 -3.54 -10.96 -5.10
CA SER A 66 -2.73 -10.87 -6.33
C SER A 66 -1.54 -11.83 -6.28
N SER A 67 -1.30 -12.54 -7.38
CA SER A 67 -0.09 -13.34 -7.58
C SER A 67 1.18 -12.48 -7.71
N LEU A 68 1.03 -11.18 -7.96
CA LEU A 68 2.14 -10.24 -8.06
C LEU A 68 2.65 -9.77 -6.69
N LEU A 69 1.85 -9.93 -5.63
CA LEU A 69 2.21 -9.49 -4.29
C LEU A 69 3.06 -10.55 -3.58
N GLN A 70 4.35 -10.30 -3.45
CA GLN A 70 5.27 -11.16 -2.69
C GLN A 70 5.11 -10.91 -1.20
N ARG A 71 4.44 -11.84 -0.54
CA ARG A 71 4.16 -11.76 0.89
C ARG A 71 5.40 -12.08 1.70
N ALA A 72 5.68 -11.23 2.69
CA ALA A 72 6.65 -11.56 3.71
C ALA A 72 6.13 -12.74 4.53
N VAL A 73 6.88 -13.85 4.56
CA VAL A 73 6.56 -15.05 5.37
C VAL A 73 7.47 -15.16 6.60
N ASP A 74 8.65 -14.54 6.55
CA ASP A 74 9.58 -14.43 7.67
C ASP A 74 10.38 -13.13 7.52
N ALA A 75 11.00 -12.65 8.61
CA ALA A 75 11.95 -11.55 8.59
C ALA A 75 13.23 -11.98 9.31
N PRO A 76 14.41 -11.51 8.88
CA PRO A 76 15.65 -11.78 9.61
C PRO A 76 15.49 -11.34 11.06
N ARG A 77 15.70 -12.27 12.00
CA ARG A 77 15.59 -12.02 13.46
C ARG A 77 16.43 -10.82 13.90
N THR A 78 17.50 -10.54 13.16
CA THR A 78 18.28 -9.32 13.27
C THR A 78 18.39 -8.66 11.89
N LEU A 79 17.75 -7.50 11.72
CA LEU A 79 18.07 -6.55 10.64
C LEU A 79 19.41 -5.83 10.91
N ALA A 80 20.34 -6.49 11.61
CA ALA A 80 21.53 -5.87 12.21
C ALA A 80 22.57 -5.45 11.18
N SER A 81 22.61 -6.10 10.01
CA SER A 81 23.40 -5.62 8.88
C SER A 81 22.49 -5.00 7.81
N ALA A 82 22.93 -3.86 7.26
CA ALA A 82 22.23 -3.20 6.16
C ALA A 82 22.08 -4.12 4.94
N GLU A 83 23.06 -5.01 4.73
CA GLU A 83 23.06 -6.01 3.66
C GLU A 83 21.95 -7.05 3.85
N ALA A 84 21.83 -7.67 5.02
CA ALA A 84 20.78 -8.66 5.28
C ALA A 84 19.38 -8.04 5.18
N ARG A 85 19.22 -6.80 5.65
CA ARG A 85 17.99 -6.03 5.47
C ARG A 85 17.69 -5.79 3.99
N ASN A 86 18.66 -5.31 3.21
CA ASN A 86 18.46 -5.03 1.79
C ASN A 86 18.10 -6.30 1.03
N LYS A 87 18.80 -7.41 1.27
CA LYS A 87 18.52 -8.70 0.63
C LYS A 87 17.11 -9.22 0.95
N TRP A 88 16.66 -9.09 2.20
CA TRP A 88 15.30 -9.46 2.55
C TRP A 88 14.26 -8.54 1.89
N MET A 89 14.55 -7.24 1.79
CA MET A 89 13.69 -6.27 1.10
C MET A 89 13.53 -6.54 -0.40
N GLU A 90 14.47 -7.23 -1.01
CA GLU A 90 14.37 -7.68 -2.41
C GLU A 90 13.44 -8.89 -2.57
N SER A 91 13.07 -9.57 -1.48
CA SER A 91 12.19 -10.75 -1.49
C SER A 91 10.73 -10.48 -1.10
N VAL A 92 10.38 -9.22 -0.83
CA VAL A 92 9.05 -8.84 -0.35
C VAL A 92 8.51 -7.64 -1.10
N SER A 93 7.19 -7.59 -1.29
CA SER A 93 6.51 -6.41 -1.78
C SER A 93 6.18 -5.44 -0.64
N VAL A 94 6.35 -4.15 -0.88
CA VAL A 94 5.99 -3.07 0.04
C VAL A 94 4.82 -2.30 -0.53
N ILE A 95 3.72 -2.21 0.22
CA ILE A 95 2.60 -1.36 -0.17
C ILE A 95 3.01 0.12 -0.07
N ASP A 96 2.86 0.85 -1.17
CA ASP A 96 3.25 2.26 -1.28
C ASP A 96 2.02 3.19 -1.29
N ALA A 97 0.93 2.79 -1.94
CA ALA A 97 -0.26 3.62 -2.05
C ALA A 97 -1.56 2.80 -2.09
N LEU A 98 -2.64 3.42 -1.63
CA LEU A 98 -3.99 2.88 -1.62
C LEU A 98 -4.96 3.99 -2.00
N TYR A 99 -5.83 3.72 -2.96
CA TYR A 99 -6.91 4.61 -3.36
C TYR A 99 -8.22 3.84 -3.36
N HIS A 100 -9.29 4.48 -2.89
CA HIS A 100 -10.66 3.95 -2.99
C HIS A 100 -11.39 4.74 -4.06
N LEU A 101 -11.86 4.07 -5.11
CA LEU A 101 -12.52 4.65 -6.27
C LEU A 101 -14.04 4.82 -6.03
N ARG A 102 -14.71 5.57 -6.90
CA ARG A 102 -16.14 5.92 -6.80
C ARG A 102 -17.07 4.75 -7.01
N ASP A 103 -16.66 3.81 -7.83
CA ASP A 103 -17.36 2.54 -8.03
C ASP A 103 -17.13 1.53 -6.90
N GLY A 104 -16.38 1.91 -5.85
CA GLY A 104 -16.09 1.05 -4.70
C GLY A 104 -14.90 0.12 -4.88
N ARG A 105 -14.19 0.18 -6.02
CA ARG A 105 -12.94 -0.57 -6.22
C ARG A 105 -11.79 0.04 -5.40
N LEU A 106 -10.79 -0.78 -5.09
CA LEU A 106 -9.56 -0.35 -4.41
C LEU A 106 -8.39 -0.47 -5.37
N LEU A 107 -7.67 0.61 -5.61
CA LEU A 107 -6.42 0.60 -6.35
C LEU A 107 -5.25 0.58 -5.36
N VAL A 108 -4.41 -0.44 -5.45
CA VAL A 108 -3.24 -0.63 -4.60
C VAL A 108 -1.99 -0.54 -5.45
N GLN A 109 -1.05 0.31 -5.05
CA GLN A 109 0.31 0.31 -5.57
C GLN A 109 1.25 -0.29 -4.54
N PHE A 110 2.14 -1.15 -5.02
CA PHE A 110 3.24 -1.68 -4.23
C PHE A 110 4.51 -1.75 -5.06
N SER A 111 5.64 -1.82 -4.39
CA SER A 111 6.93 -1.98 -5.04
C SER A 111 7.71 -3.17 -4.50
N GLU A 112 8.51 -3.72 -5.38
CA GLU A 112 9.65 -4.58 -5.04
C GLU A 112 10.93 -3.76 -5.21
N ARG A 113 11.95 -4.10 -4.45
CA ARG A 113 13.25 -3.44 -4.55
C ARG A 113 14.24 -4.38 -5.24
N PHE A 114 15.08 -3.81 -6.10
CA PHE A 114 16.24 -4.48 -6.68
C PHE A 114 17.42 -3.50 -6.58
N GLY A 115 18.28 -3.67 -5.58
CA GLY A 115 19.32 -2.69 -5.26
C GLY A 115 18.76 -1.30 -4.93
N ALA A 116 19.10 -0.28 -5.74
CA ALA A 116 18.58 1.08 -5.57
C ALA A 116 17.25 1.34 -6.32
N VAL A 117 16.86 0.43 -7.22
CA VAL A 117 15.69 0.60 -8.08
C VAL A 117 14.46 0.02 -7.41
N ARG A 118 13.32 0.70 -7.56
CA ARG A 118 11.99 0.18 -7.20
C ARG A 118 11.25 -0.24 -8.45
N ASN A 119 10.63 -1.40 -8.45
CA ASN A 119 9.71 -1.81 -9.51
C ASN A 119 8.29 -1.71 -8.97
N TYR A 120 7.51 -0.77 -9.50
CA TYR A 120 6.14 -0.56 -9.05
C TYR A 120 5.18 -1.46 -9.82
N ARG A 121 4.18 -1.95 -9.10
CA ARG A 121 3.12 -2.82 -9.56
C ARG A 121 1.79 -2.19 -9.13
N LEU A 122 0.75 -2.41 -9.93
CA LEU A 122 -0.59 -1.93 -9.63
C LEU A 122 -1.57 -3.08 -9.63
N VAL A 123 -2.49 -3.07 -8.67
CA VAL A 123 -3.59 -4.02 -8.58
C VAL A 123 -4.87 -3.27 -8.29
N LEU A 124 -5.91 -3.57 -9.06
CA LEU A 124 -7.25 -3.06 -8.87
C LEU A 124 -8.15 -4.18 -8.33
N LEU A 125 -8.64 -3.98 -7.12
CA LEU A 125 -9.49 -4.92 -6.39
C LEU A 125 -10.95 -4.53 -6.47
N ASN A 126 -11.84 -5.51 -6.60
CA ASN A 126 -13.26 -5.31 -6.35
C ASN A 126 -13.55 -5.23 -4.83
N GLY A 127 -14.80 -4.94 -4.44
CA GLY A 127 -15.18 -4.79 -3.04
C GLY A 127 -14.96 -6.03 -2.16
N GLY A 128 -14.84 -7.22 -2.77
CA GLY A 128 -14.54 -8.50 -2.12
C GLY A 128 -13.05 -8.86 -2.06
N GLY A 129 -12.18 -8.09 -2.71
CA GLY A 129 -10.73 -8.32 -2.74
C GLY A 129 -10.24 -9.21 -3.88
N GLU A 130 -11.09 -9.49 -4.86
CA GLU A 130 -10.66 -10.16 -6.08
C GLU A 130 -10.00 -9.14 -7.03
N VAL A 131 -8.96 -9.60 -7.72
CA VAL A 131 -8.23 -8.78 -8.69
C VAL A 131 -9.07 -8.65 -9.96
N SER A 132 -9.54 -7.44 -10.22
CA SER A 132 -10.24 -7.08 -11.47
C SER A 132 -9.28 -6.69 -12.59
N ALA A 133 -8.14 -6.10 -12.24
CA ALA A 133 -7.06 -5.78 -13.17
C ALA A 133 -5.73 -5.69 -12.41
N GLN A 134 -4.62 -5.93 -13.10
CA GLN A 134 -3.28 -5.75 -12.54
C GLN A 134 -2.26 -5.41 -13.62
N ALA A 135 -1.23 -4.65 -13.24
CA ALA A 135 -0.07 -4.33 -14.06
C ALA A 135 1.19 -4.80 -13.34
N SER A 136 1.93 -5.71 -13.97
CA SER A 136 3.20 -6.25 -13.46
C SER A 136 4.34 -5.24 -13.50
N GLU A 137 4.20 -4.23 -14.36
CA GLU A 137 5.11 -3.10 -14.47
C GLU A 137 4.27 -1.84 -14.61
N ALA A 138 4.46 -0.90 -13.69
CA ALA A 138 3.84 0.41 -13.73
C ALA A 138 4.88 1.47 -13.36
N PRO A 139 4.77 2.70 -13.87
CA PRO A 139 5.47 3.82 -13.26
C PRO A 139 4.90 4.09 -11.86
N GLN A 140 5.60 4.90 -11.07
CA GLN A 140 5.10 5.32 -9.77
C GLN A 140 3.78 6.08 -9.95
N LEU A 141 2.72 5.65 -9.26
CA LEU A 141 1.43 6.31 -9.27
C LEU A 141 1.52 7.44 -8.25
N MET A 142 1.27 8.66 -8.71
CA MET A 142 1.42 9.85 -7.89
C MET A 142 0.07 10.34 -7.39
N ALA A 143 -0.97 10.24 -8.24
CA ALA A 143 -2.29 10.72 -7.91
C ALA A 143 -3.38 10.00 -8.72
N VAL A 144 -4.59 10.02 -8.17
CA VAL A 144 -5.82 9.56 -8.82
C VAL A 144 -6.84 10.68 -8.72
N PHE A 145 -7.44 11.04 -9.86
CA PHE A 145 -8.49 12.05 -9.96
C PHE A 145 -9.76 11.43 -10.51
N GLU A 146 -10.90 11.83 -9.96
CA GLU A 146 -12.21 11.38 -10.44
C GLU A 146 -13.03 12.59 -10.87
N SER A 147 -13.25 12.73 -12.18
CA SER A 147 -14.03 13.82 -12.77
C SER A 147 -15.19 13.26 -13.57
N GLY A 148 -16.43 13.53 -13.14
CA GLY A 148 -17.61 12.95 -13.79
C GLY A 148 -17.60 11.42 -13.77
N ALA A 149 -17.66 10.77 -14.93
CA ALA A 149 -17.58 9.31 -15.04
C ALA A 149 -16.13 8.79 -15.09
N ASP A 150 -15.15 9.67 -15.26
CA ASP A 150 -13.79 9.28 -15.61
C ASP A 150 -12.89 9.22 -14.37
N THR A 151 -12.06 8.16 -14.32
CA THR A 151 -10.97 8.03 -13.36
C THR A 151 -9.65 8.21 -14.11
N VAL A 152 -8.91 9.25 -13.71
CA VAL A 152 -7.62 9.64 -14.28
C VAL A 152 -6.50 9.26 -13.30
N LEU A 153 -5.54 8.49 -13.79
CA LEU A 153 -4.34 8.10 -13.05
C LEU A 153 -3.16 8.95 -13.53
N LEU A 154 -2.44 9.58 -12.60
CA LEU A 154 -1.22 10.32 -12.90
C LEU A 154 0.01 9.55 -12.42
N PHE A 155 0.92 9.32 -13.35
CA PHE A 155 2.14 8.55 -13.15
C PHE A 155 3.37 9.44 -13.28
N ALA A 156 4.38 9.24 -12.43
CA ALA A 156 5.69 9.85 -12.60
C ALA A 156 6.34 9.29 -13.88
N ASN A 157 6.82 10.17 -14.76
CA ASN A 157 7.63 9.73 -15.90
C ASN A 157 9.04 9.38 -15.40
N ARG A 158 9.47 8.13 -15.64
CA ARG A 158 10.81 7.66 -15.27
C ARG A 158 11.87 7.93 -16.32
N ASP A 159 11.46 8.17 -17.56
CA ASP A 159 12.34 8.17 -18.72
C ASP A 159 12.65 9.59 -19.23
N ASP A 160 12.12 10.63 -18.57
CA ASP A 160 12.38 12.02 -18.96
C ASP A 160 13.49 12.62 -18.09
N ASP A 161 14.48 13.21 -18.76
CA ASP A 161 15.53 14.03 -18.15
C ASP A 161 14.99 15.33 -17.52
N GLU A 162 13.75 15.71 -17.90
CA GLU A 162 13.07 16.87 -17.34
C GLU A 162 12.35 16.52 -16.02
N PRO A 163 12.67 17.21 -14.91
CA PRO A 163 11.93 17.01 -13.67
C PRO A 163 10.46 17.44 -13.87
N ASN A 164 9.52 16.62 -13.38
CA ASN A 164 8.07 16.87 -13.34
C ASN A 164 7.29 16.63 -14.65
N VAL A 165 7.65 15.64 -15.47
CA VAL A 165 6.74 15.13 -16.52
C VAL A 165 5.83 14.03 -15.97
N TRP A 166 4.53 14.13 -16.26
CA TRP A 166 3.49 13.24 -15.74
C TRP A 166 2.77 12.54 -16.88
N ARG A 167 2.62 11.22 -16.81
CA ARG A 167 1.82 10.46 -17.77
C ARG A 167 0.39 10.32 -17.24
N LYS A 168 -0.59 10.65 -18.07
CA LYS A 168 -2.03 10.49 -17.79
C LYS A 168 -2.51 9.14 -18.35
N ALA A 169 -3.23 8.37 -17.56
CA ALA A 169 -4.00 7.22 -18.04
C ALA A 169 -5.46 7.33 -17.59
N GLU A 170 -6.36 6.70 -18.35
CA GLU A 170 -7.80 6.67 -18.06
C GLU A 170 -8.25 5.23 -17.82
N LEU A 171 -8.94 5.00 -16.70
CA LEU A 171 -9.51 3.70 -16.38
C LEU A 171 -10.87 3.57 -17.07
N ARG A 172 -10.97 2.68 -18.06
CA ARG A 172 -12.24 2.38 -18.74
C ARG A 172 -13.06 1.40 -17.89
N HIS A 173 -14.35 1.69 -17.73
CA HIS A 173 -15.31 0.85 -17.00
C HIS A 173 -15.82 -0.31 -17.84
#